data_AF-U6D5S5-F1
#
_entry.id   AF-U6D5S5-F1
#
_cell.length_a   1.000
_cell.length_b   1.000
_cell.length_c   1.000
_cell.angle_alpha   90.00
_cell.angle_beta   90.00
_cell.angle_gamma   90.00
#
_symmetry.space_group_name_H-M   'P 1'
#
loop_
_entity.id
_entity.type
_entity.pdbx_description
1 polymer ?
#
loop_
_entity_poly.entity_id
_entity_poly.type
_entity_poly.pdbx_seq_one_letter_code
_entity_poly.pdbx_strand_id
1 'polypeptide(L)'
;RTSVQPTFTASQYRALSVLGCGHTSSTKCYGCASAVTEHCITLLRALATNPALRHILVSQGLIRELFDYNLRRGSAAMREEVRQLMCLLTRDNPEATQQMNDLIIGKVSTALKGHWANPDLASSLQYEMLLLTDSISKEDSCWELRLRCALSLFLMAVNIKTPVVVENITLMCLRILQKLIKPPAPTSKKNKDVPVEALTTVKPYCNEIHAQAQLWLKRDPKASYEAWKKCLPIRGVDSDGKSPSKSELRHLYLTEKYVWRWKQFLSRRGKRTPPLDLKLGHNNWLRQVLFTPATQAARQAACTIVEALATIPSRKQQVLDLLTSYLDELSIAGECAAEYLALYQKLITSAHWKVYLAARGVLPYVGNLITKEIARLLALEEATLSTDLQQGYALKSLTGLLSSFVEVESIKRHFKSRLVGTVLNGYLCLRKLVVQRTKLIDETQDMLLEMLEDMTTGTESETKAFMAVCIETAKRYNLDDYRTPVFIFERLCSIIYPEENEVTEFFVTLEKDPQQEDFLQGRMPGNPYSSNEPGIGPLMRDIKNKICQDCDLVALLEDDSGMELLVNNKIISLDLPVAEVYKKVWCTTNEGEPMRIVYRMRGLLGDATEEFIESLDSTTDEEEDEE
;
A
#
# COMPACT_ATOMS: atom_id res chain seq x y z
N ARG A 1 0.82 86.09 5.70
CA ARG A 1 -0.49 85.72 6.28
C ARG A 1 -0.87 84.36 5.72
N THR A 2 -0.93 83.41 6.63
CA THR A 2 -1.26 81.98 6.49
C THR A 2 -2.69 81.75 5.99
N SER A 3 -2.88 80.82 5.06
CA SER A 3 -4.17 80.13 4.88
C SER A 3 -3.95 78.63 4.98
N VAL A 4 -4.32 78.10 6.13
CA VAL A 4 -4.39 76.67 6.43
C VAL A 4 -5.60 76.09 5.70
N GLN A 5 -5.41 75.11 4.82
CA GLN A 5 -6.53 74.30 4.32
C GLN A 5 -6.88 73.21 5.35
N PRO A 6 -8.16 72.96 5.63
CA PRO A 6 -8.57 71.97 6.62
C PRO A 6 -8.37 70.56 6.05
N THR A 7 -7.70 69.70 6.83
CA THR A 7 -7.57 68.27 6.51
C THR A 7 -8.84 67.56 6.96
N PHE A 8 -9.68 67.14 6.01
CA PHE A 8 -10.85 66.30 6.30
C PHE A 8 -10.43 64.83 6.47
N THR A 9 -10.97 64.14 7.47
CA THR A 9 -10.67 62.73 7.75
C THR A 9 -11.54 61.79 6.90
N ALA A 10 -11.04 60.58 6.62
CA ALA A 10 -11.70 59.58 5.77
C ALA A 10 -13.15 59.19 6.20
N SER A 11 -13.51 59.43 7.47
CA SER A 11 -14.88 59.30 7.98
C SER A 11 -15.86 60.30 7.37
N GLN A 12 -15.43 61.52 7.05
CA GLN A 12 -16.25 62.59 6.51
C GLN A 12 -16.59 62.38 5.02
N TYR A 13 -15.76 61.61 4.31
CA TYR A 13 -16.04 61.19 2.93
C TYR A 13 -17.18 60.16 2.81
N ARG A 14 -17.37 59.31 3.83
CA ARG A 14 -18.43 58.29 3.83
C ARG A 14 -19.83 58.86 4.07
N ALA A 15 -19.94 59.99 4.76
CA ALA A 15 -21.23 60.62 5.05
C ALA A 15 -21.89 61.26 3.81
N LEU A 16 -21.10 61.58 2.77
CA LEU A 16 -21.59 62.24 1.56
C LEU A 16 -22.02 61.28 0.44
N SER A 17 -21.79 59.97 0.58
CA SER A 17 -22.04 58.98 -0.48
C SER A 17 -23.39 58.25 -0.40
N VAL A 18 -24.25 58.59 0.56
CA VAL A 18 -25.55 57.93 0.76
C VAL A 18 -26.66 58.95 0.64
N LEU A 19 -26.93 59.47 -0.56
CA LEU A 19 -28.23 60.05 -0.94
C LEU A 19 -28.33 60.13 -2.47
N GLY A 20 -29.34 59.45 -3.03
CA GLY A 20 -30.01 59.83 -4.28
C GLY A 20 -29.32 59.50 -5.61
N CYS A 21 -29.78 58.43 -6.26
CA CYS A 21 -29.52 58.20 -7.68
C CYS A 21 -30.35 59.17 -8.53
N GLY A 22 -29.69 60.05 -9.28
CA GLY A 22 -30.28 60.95 -10.25
C GLY A 22 -29.22 61.32 -11.30
N HIS A 23 -29.43 60.87 -12.53
CA HIS A 23 -28.59 61.02 -13.71
C HIS A 23 -27.65 62.25 -13.72
N THR A 24 -26.40 62.02 -13.34
CA THR A 24 -25.23 62.82 -13.74
C THR A 24 -24.05 61.86 -13.94
N SER A 25 -23.22 62.12 -14.94
CA SER A 25 -22.02 61.38 -15.30
C SER A 25 -21.02 61.31 -14.14
N SER A 26 -21.20 60.32 -13.26
CA SER A 26 -20.26 60.06 -12.16
C SER A 26 -19.02 59.35 -12.72
N THR A 27 -17.95 60.12 -12.95
CA THR A 27 -16.59 59.65 -13.26
C THR A 27 -15.93 58.87 -12.11
N LYS A 28 -16.70 58.47 -11.09
CA LYS A 28 -16.26 57.83 -9.85
C LYS A 28 -17.11 56.60 -9.51
N CYS A 29 -17.45 55.77 -10.50
CA CYS A 29 -18.11 54.50 -10.25
C CYS A 29 -17.10 53.41 -9.86
N TYR A 30 -17.56 52.40 -9.10
CA TYR A 30 -16.72 51.26 -8.69
C TYR A 30 -16.10 50.53 -9.90
N GLY A 31 -16.84 50.42 -11.00
CA GLY A 31 -16.34 49.80 -12.24
C GLY A 31 -15.12 50.52 -12.83
N CYS A 32 -15.17 51.85 -12.94
CA CYS A 32 -14.04 52.64 -13.41
C CYS A 32 -12.85 52.54 -12.45
N ALA A 33 -13.06 52.59 -11.13
CA ALA A 33 -11.99 52.43 -10.15
C ALA A 33 -11.33 51.04 -10.21
N SER A 34 -12.14 49.98 -10.35
CA SER A 34 -11.66 48.61 -10.53
C SER A 34 -10.84 48.46 -11.82
N ALA A 35 -11.35 48.97 -12.94
CA ALA A 35 -10.67 48.92 -14.24
C ALA A 35 -9.33 49.69 -14.22
N VAL A 36 -9.30 50.88 -13.61
CA VAL A 36 -8.05 51.64 -13.42
C VAL A 36 -7.05 50.82 -12.61
N THR A 37 -7.49 50.16 -11.52
CA THR A 37 -6.59 49.35 -10.70
C THR A 37 -6.02 48.16 -11.48
N GLU A 38 -6.85 47.50 -12.30
CA GLU A 38 -6.43 46.40 -13.19
C GLU A 38 -5.41 46.86 -14.25
N HIS A 39 -5.65 48.01 -14.88
CA HIS A 39 -4.69 48.63 -15.79
C HIS A 39 -3.39 49.05 -15.09
N CYS A 40 -3.46 49.57 -13.86
CA CYS A 40 -2.27 49.90 -13.06
C CYS A 40 -1.44 48.65 -12.75
N ILE A 41 -2.05 47.52 -12.38
CA ILE A 41 -1.32 46.27 -12.14
C ILE A 41 -0.67 45.78 -13.44
N THR A 42 -1.38 45.86 -14.56
CA THR A 42 -0.87 45.49 -15.88
C THR A 42 0.35 46.35 -16.25
N LEU A 43 0.27 47.67 -16.03
CA LEU A 43 1.37 48.60 -16.25
C LEU A 43 2.56 48.28 -15.32
N LEU A 44 2.31 48.08 -14.02
CA LEU A 44 3.36 47.70 -13.06
C LEU A 44 4.06 46.41 -13.45
N ARG A 45 3.32 45.41 -13.97
CA ARG A 45 3.88 44.16 -14.49
C ARG A 45 4.76 44.40 -15.70
N ALA A 46 4.34 45.25 -16.63
CA ALA A 46 5.17 45.65 -17.77
C ALA A 46 6.45 46.37 -17.31
N LEU A 47 6.35 47.32 -16.37
CA LEU A 47 7.51 48.04 -15.83
C LEU A 47 8.48 47.11 -15.09
N ALA A 48 7.95 46.16 -14.32
CA ALA A 48 8.74 45.18 -13.58
C ALA A 48 9.50 44.17 -14.46
N THR A 49 9.24 44.14 -15.79
CA THR A 49 10.09 43.37 -16.72
C THR A 49 11.48 43.99 -16.88
N ASN A 50 11.60 45.31 -16.70
CA ASN A 50 12.88 46.00 -16.72
C ASN A 50 13.55 45.92 -15.33
N PRO A 51 14.76 45.34 -15.20
CA PRO A 51 15.44 45.16 -13.92
C PRO A 51 15.66 46.46 -13.12
N ALA A 52 15.96 47.58 -13.79
CA ALA A 52 16.24 48.86 -13.13
C ALA A 52 14.96 49.46 -12.52
N LEU A 53 13.87 49.47 -13.30
CA LEU A 53 12.57 49.93 -12.82
C LEU A 53 12.02 49.01 -11.73
N ARG A 54 12.19 47.70 -11.88
CA ARG A 54 11.83 46.72 -10.85
C ARG A 54 12.49 47.02 -9.52
N HIS A 55 13.79 47.35 -9.49
CA HIS A 55 14.48 47.71 -8.27
C HIS A 55 13.88 48.98 -7.62
N ILE A 56 13.57 50.00 -8.42
CA ILE A 56 12.92 51.23 -7.94
C ILE A 56 11.53 50.91 -7.36
N LEU A 57 10.72 50.09 -8.05
CA LEU A 57 9.39 49.71 -7.56
C LEU A 57 9.46 48.98 -6.22
N VAL A 58 10.44 48.09 -6.05
CA VAL A 58 10.68 47.39 -4.78
C VAL A 58 11.09 48.36 -3.68
N SER A 59 12.01 49.28 -3.95
CA SER A 59 12.50 50.24 -2.94
C SER A 59 11.43 51.23 -2.49
N GLN A 60 10.44 51.52 -3.33
CA GLN A 60 9.26 52.32 -2.98
C GLN A 60 8.23 51.54 -2.13
N GLY A 61 8.47 50.27 -1.80
CA GLY A 61 7.62 49.48 -0.92
C GLY A 61 6.43 48.79 -1.60
N LEU A 62 6.44 48.68 -2.94
CA LEU A 62 5.34 48.10 -3.73
C LEU A 62 4.95 46.69 -3.29
N ILE A 63 5.92 45.87 -2.84
CA ILE A 63 5.68 44.50 -2.36
C ILE A 63 4.69 44.49 -1.19
N ARG A 64 4.84 45.42 -0.24
CA ARG A 64 3.98 45.51 0.94
C ARG A 64 2.58 45.99 0.55
N GLU A 65 2.49 46.98 -0.32
CA GLU A 65 1.19 47.50 -0.79
C GLU A 65 0.39 46.45 -1.56
N LEU A 66 1.05 45.72 -2.47
CA LEU A 66 0.41 44.64 -3.20
C LEU A 66 -0.05 43.52 -2.27
N PHE A 67 0.76 43.16 -1.26
CA PHE A 67 0.44 42.13 -0.29
C PHE A 67 -0.75 42.49 0.61
N ASP A 68 -0.77 43.72 1.14
CA ASP A 68 -1.79 44.15 2.11
C ASP A 68 -3.14 44.46 1.45
N TYR A 69 -3.14 45.04 0.24
CA TYR A 69 -4.35 45.59 -0.37
C TYR A 69 -4.84 44.84 -1.62
N ASN A 70 -3.95 44.29 -2.44
CA ASN A 70 -4.32 43.78 -3.77
C ASN A 70 -4.32 42.25 -3.87
N LEU A 71 -3.59 41.54 -3.00
CA LEU A 71 -3.49 40.08 -3.06
C LEU A 71 -4.84 39.36 -2.91
N ARG A 72 -5.75 39.91 -2.10
CA ARG A 72 -7.06 39.30 -1.77
C ARG A 72 -8.24 39.94 -2.50
N ARG A 73 -8.06 41.14 -3.04
CA ARG A 73 -9.16 41.97 -3.60
C ARG A 73 -9.17 41.88 -5.13
N GLY A 74 -10.34 42.14 -5.71
CA GLY A 74 -10.52 42.14 -7.17
C GLY A 74 -10.97 40.78 -7.74
N SER A 75 -11.06 40.73 -9.07
CA SER A 75 -11.47 39.53 -9.81
C SER A 75 -10.46 38.38 -9.66
N ALA A 76 -10.83 37.16 -10.03
CA ALA A 76 -9.91 36.03 -10.04
C ALA A 76 -8.68 36.29 -10.92
N ALA A 77 -8.89 36.88 -12.11
CA ALA A 77 -7.83 37.27 -13.04
C ALA A 77 -6.89 38.32 -12.43
N MET A 78 -7.44 39.37 -11.81
CA MET A 78 -6.62 40.41 -11.18
C MET A 78 -5.77 39.88 -10.03
N ARG A 79 -6.32 38.99 -9.19
CA ARG A 79 -5.55 38.35 -8.11
C ARG A 79 -4.44 37.46 -8.65
N GLU A 80 -4.65 36.80 -9.78
CA GLU A 80 -3.59 36.05 -10.47
C GLU A 80 -2.50 36.98 -11.01
N GLU A 81 -2.88 38.07 -11.68
CA GLU A 81 -1.96 39.10 -12.16
C GLU A 81 -1.10 39.70 -11.02
N VAL A 82 -1.70 39.98 -9.85
CA VAL A 82 -0.97 40.43 -8.66
C VAL A 82 0.06 39.40 -8.21
N ARG A 83 -0.30 38.10 -8.14
CA ARG A 83 0.67 37.04 -7.76
C ARG A 83 1.79 36.92 -8.77
N GLN A 84 1.50 37.01 -10.07
CA GLN A 84 2.50 36.98 -11.12
C GLN A 84 3.44 38.20 -11.05
N LEU A 85 2.91 39.40 -10.79
CA LEU A 85 3.68 40.62 -10.54
C LEU A 85 4.58 40.47 -9.31
N MET A 86 4.06 39.98 -8.19
CA MET A 86 4.85 39.71 -6.98
C MET A 86 6.00 38.72 -7.23
N CYS A 87 5.76 37.67 -8.02
CA CYS A 87 6.81 36.74 -8.44
C CYS A 87 7.86 37.42 -9.34
N LEU A 88 7.46 38.34 -10.21
CA LEU A 88 8.36 39.08 -11.09
C LEU A 88 9.24 40.08 -10.32
N LEU A 89 8.66 40.78 -9.34
CA LEU A 89 9.36 41.72 -8.46
C LEU A 89 10.44 41.04 -7.61
N THR A 90 10.18 39.79 -7.19
CA THR A 90 11.09 39.00 -6.34
C THR A 90 12.11 38.16 -7.13
N ARG A 91 12.02 38.10 -8.46
CA ARG A 91 12.95 37.32 -9.30
C ARG A 91 14.38 37.88 -9.24
N ASP A 92 15.33 37.04 -8.82
CA ASP A 92 16.75 37.38 -8.62
C ASP A 92 16.99 38.57 -7.69
N ASN A 93 16.07 38.81 -6.74
CA ASN A 93 16.22 39.84 -5.73
C ASN A 93 16.03 39.23 -4.33
N PRO A 94 17.12 38.99 -3.57
CA PRO A 94 17.05 38.34 -2.27
C PRO A 94 16.36 39.22 -1.22
N GLU A 95 16.54 40.55 -1.27
CA GLU A 95 15.90 41.49 -0.33
C GLU A 95 14.39 41.52 -0.51
N ALA A 96 13.94 41.64 -1.77
CA ALA A 96 12.53 41.58 -2.14
C ALA A 96 11.89 40.24 -1.75
N THR A 97 12.58 39.13 -2.05
CA THR A 97 12.11 37.78 -1.69
C THR A 97 12.00 37.62 -0.18
N GLN A 98 12.97 38.13 0.56
CA GLN A 98 12.99 38.08 2.02
C GLN A 98 11.84 38.90 2.61
N GLN A 99 11.61 40.12 2.12
CA GLN A 99 10.49 40.96 2.54
C GLN A 99 9.14 40.26 2.33
N MET A 100 8.93 39.66 1.15
CA MET A 100 7.71 38.91 0.86
C MET A 100 7.54 37.70 1.80
N ASN A 101 8.61 36.93 2.02
CA ASN A 101 8.59 35.78 2.92
C ASN A 101 8.25 36.17 4.36
N ASP A 102 8.79 37.29 4.85
CA ASP A 102 8.53 37.78 6.21
C ASP A 102 7.07 38.23 6.38
N LEU A 103 6.48 38.85 5.35
CA LEU A 103 5.04 39.19 5.34
C LEU A 103 4.16 37.93 5.40
N ILE A 104 4.50 36.89 4.62
CA ILE A 104 3.79 35.61 4.65
C ILE A 104 3.92 34.96 6.04
N ILE A 105 5.14 34.85 6.58
CA ILE A 105 5.40 34.24 7.90
C ILE A 105 4.67 35.00 9.01
N GLY A 106 4.73 36.33 9.02
CA GLY A 106 4.05 37.15 10.02
C GLY A 106 2.53 36.94 10.02
N LYS A 107 1.94 36.86 8.82
CA LYS A 107 0.49 36.65 8.67
C LYS A 107 0.07 35.25 9.07
N VAL A 108 0.76 34.22 8.59
CA VAL A 108 0.47 32.82 8.96
C VAL A 108 0.71 32.59 10.45
N SER A 109 1.79 33.12 11.03
CA SER A 109 2.04 33.00 12.47
C SER A 109 0.94 33.65 13.31
N THR A 110 0.41 34.80 12.89
CA THR A 110 -0.68 35.48 13.62
C THR A 110 -1.96 34.64 13.54
N ALA A 111 -2.25 34.11 12.35
CA ALA A 111 -3.41 33.27 12.11
C ALA A 111 -3.32 31.93 12.87
N LEU A 112 -2.13 31.33 12.97
CA LEU A 112 -1.85 30.16 13.80
C LEU A 112 -2.00 30.45 15.30
N LYS A 113 -1.71 31.65 15.81
CA LYS A 113 -1.96 31.98 17.22
C LYS A 113 -3.44 32.13 17.53
N GLY A 114 -4.24 32.60 16.56
CA GLY A 114 -5.69 32.81 16.69
C GLY A 114 -6.57 31.68 16.18
N HIS A 115 -6.01 30.51 15.86
CA HIS A 115 -6.72 29.45 15.12
C HIS A 115 -7.98 28.90 15.82
N TRP A 116 -8.05 28.95 17.15
CA TRP A 116 -9.23 28.53 17.91
C TRP A 116 -10.44 29.48 17.80
N ALA A 117 -10.20 30.75 17.46
CA ALA A 117 -11.20 31.82 17.52
C ALA A 117 -11.65 32.32 16.14
N ASN A 118 -11.08 31.79 15.05
CA ASN A 118 -11.35 32.28 13.69
C ASN A 118 -11.85 31.15 12.77
N PRO A 119 -13.18 31.04 12.55
CA PRO A 119 -13.74 30.05 11.62
C PRO A 119 -13.35 30.33 10.15
N ASP A 120 -12.98 31.56 9.81
CA ASP A 120 -12.59 32.01 8.47
C ASP A 120 -11.06 31.93 8.22
N LEU A 121 -10.35 31.09 8.97
CA LEU A 121 -8.90 30.92 8.81
C LEU A 121 -8.51 30.52 7.38
N ALA A 122 -9.31 29.66 6.74
CA ALA A 122 -9.09 29.16 5.39
C ALA A 122 -9.14 30.28 4.34
N SER A 123 -10.21 31.07 4.34
CA SER A 123 -10.39 32.20 3.40
C SER A 123 -9.37 33.30 3.65
N SER A 124 -8.91 33.45 4.91
CA SER A 124 -7.85 34.37 5.24
C SER A 124 -6.51 33.93 4.65
N LEU A 125 -6.08 32.67 4.71
CA LEU A 125 -4.69 32.30 4.35
C LEU A 125 -4.49 31.79 2.91
N GLN A 126 -5.58 31.54 2.18
CA GLN A 126 -5.53 30.91 0.86
C GLN A 126 -4.60 31.66 -0.13
N TYR A 127 -4.70 32.97 -0.23
CA TYR A 127 -3.98 33.75 -1.25
C TYR A 127 -2.49 33.88 -0.95
N GLU A 128 -2.10 33.91 0.33
CA GLU A 128 -0.71 33.92 0.76
C GLU A 128 -0.03 32.56 0.47
N MET A 129 -0.74 31.44 0.73
CA MET A 129 -0.22 30.11 0.42
C MET A 129 -0.13 29.85 -1.09
N LEU A 130 -1.07 30.39 -1.88
CA LEU A 130 -1.00 30.38 -3.35
C LEU A 130 0.18 31.22 -3.86
N LEU A 131 0.39 32.42 -3.32
CA LEU A 131 1.55 33.25 -3.66
C LEU A 131 2.87 32.52 -3.39
N LEU A 132 2.98 31.85 -2.23
CA LEU A 132 4.17 31.04 -1.91
C LEU A 132 4.37 29.89 -2.91
N THR A 133 3.28 29.22 -3.31
CA THR A 133 3.30 28.13 -4.29
C THR A 133 3.77 28.61 -5.67
N ASP A 134 3.22 29.74 -6.15
CA ASP A 134 3.59 30.37 -7.42
C ASP A 134 5.05 30.83 -7.41
N SER A 135 5.49 31.40 -6.28
CA SER A 135 6.85 31.90 -6.08
C SER A 135 7.90 30.79 -6.09
N ILE A 136 7.64 29.66 -5.42
CA ILE A 136 8.53 28.50 -5.40
C ILE A 136 8.64 27.84 -6.77
N SER A 137 7.59 27.94 -7.59
CA SER A 137 7.58 27.41 -8.96
C SER A 137 8.43 28.24 -9.93
N LYS A 138 8.98 29.39 -9.51
CA LYS A 138 9.90 30.19 -10.33
C LYS A 138 11.34 29.75 -10.09
N GLU A 139 12.01 29.33 -11.16
CA GLU A 139 13.42 28.98 -11.14
C GLU A 139 14.28 30.24 -11.18
N ASP A 140 14.90 30.59 -10.04
CA ASP A 140 15.84 31.71 -9.92
C ASP A 140 16.82 31.52 -8.75
N SER A 141 17.75 32.46 -8.58
CA SER A 141 18.76 32.44 -7.51
C SER A 141 18.20 32.46 -6.08
N CYS A 142 16.92 32.81 -5.90
CA CYS A 142 16.28 33.00 -4.61
C CYS A 142 15.48 31.77 -4.13
N TRP A 143 15.52 30.64 -4.87
CA TRP A 143 14.81 29.40 -4.54
C TRP A 143 15.03 28.94 -3.09
N GLU A 144 16.25 29.11 -2.56
CA GLU A 144 16.63 28.66 -1.23
C GLU A 144 15.85 29.42 -0.14
N LEU A 145 15.66 30.73 -0.31
CA LEU A 145 14.89 31.57 0.62
C LEU A 145 13.40 31.18 0.61
N ARG A 146 12.84 30.91 -0.57
CA ARG A 146 11.43 30.52 -0.74
C ARG A 146 11.16 29.14 -0.16
N LEU A 147 12.05 28.18 -0.38
CA LEU A 147 11.94 26.84 0.19
C LEU A 147 12.09 26.86 1.72
N ARG A 148 13.02 27.67 2.27
CA ARG A 148 13.13 27.89 3.71
C ARG A 148 11.82 28.41 4.31
N CYS A 149 11.17 29.36 3.63
CA CYS A 149 9.89 29.92 4.05
C CYS A 149 8.82 28.82 4.16
N ALA A 150 8.63 28.02 3.09
CA ALA A 150 7.67 26.92 3.10
C ALA A 150 7.93 25.87 4.19
N LEU A 151 9.20 25.47 4.37
CA LEU A 151 9.58 24.50 5.41
C LEU A 151 9.42 25.07 6.82
N SER A 152 9.70 26.35 7.03
CA SER A 152 9.49 27.01 8.33
C SER A 152 8.00 27.05 8.68
N LEU A 153 7.14 27.44 7.74
CA LEU A 153 5.69 27.44 7.92
C LEU A 153 5.16 26.02 8.21
N PHE A 154 5.66 25.02 7.48
CA PHE A 154 5.32 23.62 7.71
C PHE A 154 5.66 23.17 9.13
N LEU A 155 6.88 23.42 9.60
CA LEU A 155 7.32 23.01 10.93
C LEU A 155 6.58 23.75 12.06
N MET A 156 6.12 24.99 11.82
CA MET A 156 5.25 25.71 12.74
C MET A 156 3.84 25.09 12.80
N ALA A 157 3.28 24.71 11.66
CA ALA A 157 1.90 24.23 11.56
C ALA A 157 1.73 22.74 11.92
N VAL A 158 2.74 21.90 11.67
CA VAL A 158 2.61 20.43 11.77
C VAL A 158 2.27 19.93 13.17
N ASN A 159 2.67 20.68 14.21
CA ASN A 159 2.37 20.33 15.61
C ASN A 159 0.92 20.65 16.02
N ILE A 160 0.15 21.34 15.16
CA ILE A 160 -1.22 21.75 15.44
C ILE A 160 -2.19 20.76 14.76
N LYS A 161 -2.99 20.06 15.57
CA LYS A 161 -3.86 18.96 15.10
C LYS A 161 -5.22 19.40 14.56
N THR A 162 -5.56 20.70 14.62
CA THR A 162 -6.87 21.18 14.19
C THR A 162 -7.06 21.01 12.68
N PRO A 163 -8.17 20.42 12.20
CA PRO A 163 -8.36 20.10 10.78
C PRO A 163 -8.15 21.29 9.83
N VAL A 164 -8.62 22.47 10.21
CA VAL A 164 -8.50 23.69 9.42
C VAL A 164 -7.03 24.08 9.17
N VAL A 165 -6.15 23.90 10.16
CA VAL A 165 -4.71 24.18 10.02
C VAL A 165 -4.04 23.11 9.17
N VAL A 166 -4.39 21.84 9.37
CA VAL A 166 -3.82 20.73 8.60
C VAL A 166 -4.16 20.87 7.12
N GLU A 167 -5.41 21.22 6.78
CA GLU A 167 -5.88 21.32 5.41
C GLU A 167 -5.35 22.57 4.68
N ASN A 168 -5.31 23.72 5.35
CA ASN A 168 -4.99 24.99 4.68
C ASN A 168 -3.51 25.37 4.73
N ILE A 169 -2.73 24.83 5.68
CA ILE A 169 -1.31 25.15 5.82
C ILE A 169 -0.46 23.90 5.62
N THR A 170 -0.65 22.87 6.45
CA THR A 170 0.20 21.67 6.41
C THR A 170 0.12 20.97 5.05
N LEU A 171 -1.08 20.72 4.54
CA LEU A 171 -1.30 20.11 3.23
C LEU A 171 -0.76 20.98 2.08
N MET A 172 -0.92 22.31 2.14
CA MET A 172 -0.37 23.20 1.10
C MET A 172 1.16 23.12 1.06
N CYS A 173 1.82 23.17 2.22
CA CYS A 173 3.26 22.99 2.31
C CYS A 173 3.70 21.60 1.81
N LEU A 174 2.97 20.53 2.17
CA LEU A 174 3.25 19.19 1.67
C LEU A 174 3.10 19.09 0.14
N ARG A 175 2.07 19.73 -0.44
CA ARG A 175 1.89 19.79 -1.91
C ARG A 175 3.02 20.54 -2.60
N ILE A 176 3.52 21.63 -2.00
CA ILE A 176 4.70 22.33 -2.51
C ILE A 176 5.91 21.39 -2.53
N LEU A 177 6.19 20.69 -1.42
CA LEU A 177 7.29 19.72 -1.34
C LEU A 177 7.11 18.56 -2.31
N GLN A 178 5.88 18.03 -2.42
CA GLN A 178 5.54 16.96 -3.36
C GLN A 178 5.80 17.38 -4.80
N LYS A 179 5.39 18.59 -5.21
CA LYS A 179 5.63 19.12 -6.56
C LYS A 179 7.12 19.26 -6.87
N LEU A 180 7.93 19.62 -5.88
CA LEU A 180 9.39 19.72 -6.03
C LEU A 180 10.07 18.35 -6.13
N ILE A 181 9.61 17.36 -5.36
CA ILE A 181 10.20 16.02 -5.27
C ILE A 181 9.75 15.11 -6.43
N LYS A 182 8.47 15.21 -6.79
CA LYS A 182 7.80 14.43 -7.82
C LYS A 182 6.93 15.38 -8.66
N PRO A 183 7.51 16.08 -9.65
CA PRO A 183 6.75 16.92 -10.56
C PRO A 183 5.65 16.10 -11.25
N PRO A 184 4.47 16.70 -11.50
CA PRO A 184 3.41 16.02 -12.24
C PRO A 184 3.91 15.61 -13.63
N ALA A 185 3.45 14.46 -14.12
CA ALA A 185 3.79 14.00 -15.46
C ALA A 185 3.44 15.10 -16.48
N PRO A 186 4.36 15.49 -17.37
CA PRO A 186 4.06 16.50 -18.38
C PRO A 186 2.93 15.96 -19.27
N THR A 187 1.85 16.73 -19.42
CA THR A 187 0.65 16.40 -20.21
C THR A 187 0.89 16.31 -21.73
N SER A 188 2.14 16.16 -22.15
CA SER A 188 2.57 16.04 -23.53
C SER A 188 2.75 14.56 -23.91
N LYS A 189 2.29 14.22 -25.12
CA LYS A 189 2.45 12.90 -25.78
C LYS A 189 3.90 12.37 -25.86
N LYS A 190 4.91 13.13 -25.42
CA LYS A 190 6.34 12.73 -25.44
C LYS A 190 6.80 11.85 -24.26
N ASN A 191 6.06 11.77 -23.15
CA ASN A 191 6.47 11.00 -21.97
C ASN A 191 5.42 9.95 -21.54
N LYS A 192 4.70 9.35 -22.49
CA LYS A 192 3.68 8.34 -22.18
C LYS A 192 4.30 7.06 -21.57
N ASP A 193 5.59 6.83 -21.84
CA ASP A 193 6.31 5.60 -21.47
C ASP A 193 7.41 5.82 -20.40
N VAL A 194 7.49 7.00 -19.78
CA VAL A 194 8.47 7.24 -18.70
C VAL A 194 7.88 6.77 -17.37
N PRO A 195 8.46 5.75 -16.70
CA PRO A 195 7.93 5.25 -15.45
C PRO A 195 7.88 6.36 -14.40
N VAL A 196 6.84 6.36 -13.57
CA VAL A 196 6.58 7.39 -12.54
C VAL A 196 7.75 7.54 -11.55
N GLU A 197 8.57 6.50 -11.40
CA GLU A 197 9.80 6.49 -10.59
C GLU A 197 10.92 7.35 -11.21
N ALA A 198 10.99 7.44 -12.54
CA ALA A 198 11.98 8.24 -13.26
C ALA A 198 11.66 9.75 -13.29
N LEU A 199 10.45 10.13 -12.87
CA LEU A 199 10.04 11.54 -12.72
C LEU A 199 10.50 12.15 -11.39
N THR A 200 11.08 11.37 -10.48
CA THR A 200 11.58 11.90 -9.21
C THR A 200 12.80 12.80 -9.42
N THR A 201 12.79 14.00 -8.83
CA THR A 201 13.93 14.94 -8.90
C THR A 201 15.08 14.50 -7.99
N VAL A 202 14.83 13.49 -7.15
CA VAL A 202 15.78 12.94 -6.18
C VAL A 202 16.75 12.01 -6.90
N LYS A 203 17.89 12.56 -7.35
CA LYS A 203 18.98 11.76 -7.93
C LYS A 203 19.96 11.28 -6.86
N PRO A 204 20.53 10.06 -6.99
CA PRO A 204 21.55 9.55 -6.07
C PRO A 204 22.86 10.33 -6.28
N TYR A 205 23.06 11.41 -5.52
CA TYR A 205 24.29 12.21 -5.54
C TYR A 205 25.40 11.58 -4.69
N CYS A 206 25.05 11.12 -3.48
CA CYS A 206 25.89 10.32 -2.58
C CYS A 206 24.99 9.90 -1.41
N ASN A 207 25.09 8.65 -0.97
CA ASN A 207 24.22 8.09 0.07
C ASN A 207 24.46 8.70 1.47
N GLU A 208 25.47 9.56 1.63
CA GLU A 208 26.05 9.87 2.94
C GLU A 208 26.16 11.38 3.23
N ILE A 209 25.87 12.24 2.25
CA ILE A 209 26.00 13.70 2.40
C ILE A 209 24.65 14.38 2.62
N HIS A 210 24.22 14.43 3.88
CA HIS A 210 22.95 15.05 4.25
C HIS A 210 23.12 16.53 4.62
N ALA A 211 22.19 17.35 4.14
CA ALA A 211 22.11 18.76 4.50
C ALA A 211 21.74 18.91 5.99
N GLN A 212 22.37 19.88 6.67
CA GLN A 212 22.08 20.18 8.07
C GLN A 212 20.81 21.04 8.16
N ALA A 213 19.65 20.40 8.05
CA ALA A 213 18.35 21.07 7.92
C ALA A 213 18.10 22.16 8.98
N GLN A 214 18.43 21.90 10.25
CA GLN A 214 18.23 22.87 11.33
C GLN A 214 19.11 24.11 11.21
N LEU A 215 20.40 23.95 10.84
CA LEU A 215 21.29 25.09 10.63
C LEU A 215 20.94 25.84 9.33
N TRP A 216 20.50 25.11 8.31
CA TRP A 216 20.04 25.69 7.05
C TRP A 216 18.78 26.54 7.24
N LEU A 217 17.83 26.11 8.07
CA LEU A 217 16.65 26.89 8.45
C LEU A 217 17.02 28.15 9.24
N LYS A 218 18.06 28.07 10.09
CA LYS A 218 18.61 29.21 10.85
C LYS A 218 19.47 30.17 10.02
N ARG A 219 19.62 29.94 8.71
CA ARG A 219 20.43 30.75 7.78
C ARG A 219 21.92 30.78 8.13
N ASP A 220 22.45 29.69 8.67
CA ASP A 220 23.89 29.58 8.86
C ASP A 220 24.60 29.55 7.48
N PRO A 221 25.54 30.48 7.20
CA PRO A 221 26.28 30.50 5.93
C PRO A 221 26.98 29.17 5.62
N LYS A 222 27.43 28.43 6.65
CA LYS A 222 28.11 27.14 6.50
C LYS A 222 27.18 26.00 6.12
N ALA A 223 25.87 26.17 6.31
CA ALA A 223 24.84 25.19 5.97
C ALA A 223 24.12 25.50 4.66
N SER A 224 24.49 26.57 3.95
CA SER A 224 23.94 26.96 2.64
C SER A 224 24.12 25.87 1.58
N TYR A 225 23.28 25.90 0.55
CA TYR A 225 23.40 24.99 -0.59
C TYR A 225 24.77 25.08 -1.27
N GLU A 226 25.36 26.28 -1.41
CA GLU A 226 26.68 26.44 -2.00
C GLU A 226 27.79 25.80 -1.15
N ALA A 227 27.72 25.97 0.17
CA ALA A 227 28.65 25.32 1.09
C ALA A 227 28.49 23.80 1.07
N TRP A 228 27.25 23.30 1.05
CA TRP A 228 26.96 21.87 0.92
C TRP A 228 27.43 21.29 -0.42
N LYS A 229 27.20 22.00 -1.53
CA LYS A 229 27.62 21.60 -2.88
C LYS A 229 29.14 21.48 -2.99
N LYS A 230 29.89 22.36 -2.33
CA LYS A 230 31.37 22.29 -2.27
C LYS A 230 31.88 21.05 -1.52
N CYS A 231 31.06 20.44 -0.66
CA CYS A 231 31.39 19.20 0.05
C CYS A 231 31.07 17.93 -0.75
N LEU A 232 30.40 18.05 -1.90
CA LEU A 232 30.12 16.90 -2.76
C LEU A 232 31.39 16.51 -3.54
N PRO A 233 31.66 15.20 -3.72
CA PRO A 233 32.69 14.76 -4.66
C PRO A 233 32.37 15.32 -6.04
N ILE A 234 33.35 15.96 -6.70
CA ILE A 234 33.24 16.38 -8.10
C ILE A 234 32.98 15.11 -8.92
N ARG A 235 31.79 14.98 -9.53
CA ARG A 235 31.61 13.98 -10.59
C ARG A 235 32.50 14.39 -11.75
N GLY A 236 33.34 13.46 -12.19
CA GLY A 236 33.70 13.37 -13.59
C GLY A 236 32.39 13.40 -14.37
N VAL A 237 32.29 14.39 -15.25
CA VAL A 237 31.17 14.60 -16.17
C VAL A 237 30.75 13.25 -16.76
N ASP A 238 29.44 12.97 -16.77
CA ASP A 238 28.87 11.85 -17.52
C ASP A 238 29.35 11.97 -18.98
N SER A 239 30.38 11.20 -19.32
CA SER A 239 30.89 11.04 -20.68
C SER A 239 30.61 9.60 -21.06
N ASP A 240 29.66 9.44 -21.97
CA ASP A 240 29.24 8.22 -22.67
C ASP A 240 28.64 7.10 -21.81
N GLY A 241 27.41 6.71 -22.17
CA GLY A 241 26.65 5.59 -21.61
C GLY A 241 27.26 4.20 -21.89
N LYS A 242 28.52 3.99 -21.54
CA LYS A 242 29.15 2.67 -21.46
C LYS A 242 28.92 2.11 -20.06
N SER A 243 28.44 0.87 -19.99
CA SER A 243 28.36 0.13 -18.74
C SER A 243 29.79 -0.03 -18.17
N PRO A 244 29.99 0.25 -16.87
CA PRO A 244 31.32 0.16 -16.28
C PRO A 244 31.84 -1.28 -16.33
N SER A 245 33.09 -1.43 -16.74
CA SER A 245 33.77 -2.72 -16.80
C SER A 245 33.89 -3.36 -15.41
N LYS A 246 34.09 -4.68 -15.36
CA LYS A 246 34.21 -5.45 -14.10
C LYS A 246 35.37 -4.95 -13.22
N SER A 247 36.42 -4.39 -13.83
CA SER A 247 37.55 -3.76 -13.12
C SER A 247 37.18 -2.40 -12.54
N GLU A 248 36.42 -1.58 -13.27
CA GLU A 248 35.91 -0.28 -12.78
C GLU A 248 34.91 -0.45 -11.64
N LEU A 249 34.00 -1.44 -11.74
CA LEU A 249 33.09 -1.80 -10.65
C LEU A 249 33.86 -2.26 -9.40
N ARG A 250 34.91 -3.07 -9.58
CA ARG A 250 35.78 -3.49 -8.47
C ARG A 250 36.55 -2.31 -7.88
N HIS A 251 37.02 -1.37 -8.70
CA HIS A 251 37.70 -0.16 -8.25
C HIS A 251 36.75 0.74 -7.46
N LEU A 252 35.52 0.96 -7.94
CA LEU A 252 34.47 1.69 -7.23
C LEU A 252 34.14 1.02 -5.89
N TYR A 253 33.94 -0.29 -5.87
CA TYR A 253 33.71 -1.06 -4.64
C TYR A 253 34.86 -0.94 -3.63
N LEU A 254 36.11 -1.07 -4.08
CA LEU A 254 37.28 -0.92 -3.20
C LEU A 254 37.41 0.50 -2.68
N THR A 255 37.16 1.50 -3.53
CA THR A 255 37.15 2.91 -3.13
C THR A 255 36.09 3.14 -2.05
N GLU A 256 34.87 2.67 -2.26
CA GLU A 256 33.77 2.75 -1.29
C GLU A 256 34.13 2.05 0.03
N LYS A 257 34.66 0.81 -0.04
CA LYS A 257 35.07 0.02 1.13
C LYS A 257 36.13 0.71 1.98
N TYR A 258 37.19 1.26 1.35
CA TYR A 258 38.29 1.88 2.08
C TYR A 258 37.95 3.29 2.56
N VAL A 259 37.14 4.06 1.82
CA VAL A 259 36.55 5.31 2.30
C VAL A 259 35.67 5.05 3.54
N TRP A 260 34.88 3.96 3.53
CA TRP A 260 34.09 3.55 4.70
C TRP A 260 34.94 3.25 5.93
N ARG A 261 36.02 2.48 5.76
CA ARG A 261 36.97 2.19 6.86
C ARG A 261 37.63 3.45 7.39
N TRP A 262 38.01 4.38 6.51
CA TRP A 262 38.60 5.66 6.90
C TRP A 262 37.60 6.58 7.64
N LYS A 263 36.35 6.68 7.16
CA LYS A 263 35.28 7.43 7.84
C LYS A 263 34.94 6.82 9.21
N GLN A 264 34.85 5.49 9.32
CA GLN A 264 34.62 4.80 10.59
C GLN A 264 35.75 5.07 11.59
N PHE A 265 37.00 5.12 11.11
CA PHE A 265 38.16 5.50 11.91
C PHE A 265 38.12 6.97 12.39
N LEU A 266 37.71 7.91 11.52
CA LEU A 266 37.53 9.33 11.90
C LEU A 266 36.38 9.53 12.90
N SER A 267 35.26 8.81 12.71
CA SER A 267 34.10 8.83 13.61
C SER A 267 34.48 8.36 15.03
N ARG A 268 35.32 7.31 15.14
CA ARG A 268 35.86 6.82 16.42
C ARG A 268 36.80 7.80 17.13
N ARG A 269 37.41 8.76 16.41
CA ARG A 269 38.33 9.78 16.96
C ARG A 269 37.68 11.14 17.23
N GLY A 270 36.35 11.26 17.13
CA GLY A 270 35.60 12.49 17.45
C GLY A 270 35.77 13.64 16.45
N LYS A 271 36.63 13.52 15.43
CA LYS A 271 36.78 14.49 14.33
C LYS A 271 35.81 14.13 13.20
N ARG A 272 34.52 14.35 13.41
CA ARG A 272 33.51 14.22 12.34
C ARG A 272 33.58 15.45 11.43
N THR A 273 34.11 15.30 10.23
CA THR A 273 33.90 16.29 9.16
C THR A 273 32.44 16.20 8.70
N PRO A 274 31.72 17.32 8.55
CA PRO A 274 30.41 17.32 7.93
C PRO A 274 30.56 16.71 6.53
N PRO A 275 29.61 15.87 6.09
CA PRO A 275 28.22 15.71 6.56
C PRO A 275 27.98 14.52 7.52
N LEU A 276 26.87 14.58 8.27
CA LEU A 276 26.42 13.59 9.26
C LEU A 276 25.55 12.49 8.62
N ASP A 277 25.62 11.26 9.12
CA ASP A 277 24.70 10.17 8.74
C ASP A 277 23.24 10.56 9.01
N LEU A 278 22.32 10.26 8.08
CA LEU A 278 20.88 10.45 8.29
C LEU A 278 20.40 9.51 9.40
N LYS A 279 20.08 10.07 10.56
CA LYS A 279 19.36 9.38 11.63
C LYS A 279 17.93 9.86 11.62
N LEU A 280 17.04 9.06 11.06
CA LEU A 280 15.60 9.27 11.19
C LEU A 280 15.20 8.85 12.61
N GLY A 281 14.90 9.82 13.48
CA GLY A 281 14.42 9.54 14.84
C GLY A 281 12.97 9.09 14.87
N HIS A 282 12.49 8.54 15.98
CA HIS A 282 11.07 8.19 16.14
C HIS A 282 10.16 9.42 16.34
N ASN A 283 10.71 10.55 16.80
CA ASN A 283 9.98 11.79 17.06
C ASN A 283 10.08 12.74 15.86
N ASN A 284 9.51 12.33 14.72
CA ASN A 284 9.47 13.13 13.50
C ASN A 284 8.04 13.59 13.21
N TRP A 285 7.91 14.75 12.58
CA TRP A 285 6.63 15.28 12.06
C TRP A 285 5.87 14.25 11.21
N LEU A 286 6.60 13.33 10.58
CA LEU A 286 6.07 12.32 9.67
C LEU A 286 5.05 11.40 10.37
N ARG A 287 5.31 10.95 11.60
CA ARG A 287 4.36 10.13 12.37
C ARG A 287 3.02 10.86 12.52
N GLN A 288 3.07 12.13 12.92
CA GLN A 288 1.86 12.94 13.12
C GLN A 288 1.05 13.14 11.83
N VAL A 289 1.72 13.38 10.71
CA VAL A 289 1.06 13.59 9.41
C VAL A 289 0.52 12.28 8.85
N LEU A 290 1.26 11.17 8.96
CA LEU A 290 0.84 9.87 8.42
C LEU A 290 -0.41 9.31 9.09
N PHE A 291 -0.61 9.59 10.38
CA PHE A 291 -1.77 9.10 11.14
C PHE A 291 -2.77 10.20 11.49
N THR A 292 -2.72 11.36 10.82
CA THR A 292 -3.66 12.45 11.11
C THR A 292 -5.08 12.08 10.68
N PRO A 293 -6.10 12.24 11.56
CA PRO A 293 -7.48 12.03 11.18
C PRO A 293 -8.05 13.20 10.35
N ALA A 294 -7.35 14.33 10.30
CA ALA A 294 -7.86 15.57 9.72
C ALA A 294 -8.17 15.47 8.21
N THR A 295 -7.20 15.06 7.39
CA THR A 295 -7.41 14.96 5.94
C THR A 295 -6.63 13.81 5.31
N GLN A 296 -7.31 13.03 4.48
CA GLN A 296 -6.71 11.97 3.68
C GLN A 296 -5.63 12.49 2.71
N ALA A 297 -5.88 13.67 2.11
CA ALA A 297 -4.96 14.29 1.17
C ALA A 297 -3.58 14.60 1.78
N ALA A 298 -3.52 14.95 3.07
CA ALA A 298 -2.24 15.19 3.75
C ALA A 298 -1.45 13.88 3.93
N ARG A 299 -2.12 12.79 4.29
CA ARG A 299 -1.52 11.45 4.39
C ARG A 299 -0.98 10.97 3.05
N GLN A 300 -1.76 11.12 1.98
CA GLN A 300 -1.34 10.75 0.62
C GLN A 300 -0.14 11.57 0.13
N ALA A 301 -0.13 12.89 0.38
CA ALA A 301 0.99 13.75 0.02
C ALA A 301 2.28 13.35 0.76
N ALA A 302 2.18 13.08 2.07
CA ALA A 302 3.31 12.59 2.87
C ALA A 302 3.81 11.22 2.37
N CYS A 303 2.90 10.28 2.08
CA CYS A 303 3.27 8.96 1.55
C CYS A 303 3.99 9.08 0.20
N THR A 304 3.52 9.94 -0.70
CA THR A 304 4.16 10.17 -2.01
C THR A 304 5.57 10.74 -1.87
N ILE A 305 5.78 11.65 -0.90
CA ILE A 305 7.10 12.20 -0.60
C ILE A 305 8.04 11.10 -0.09
N VAL A 306 7.58 10.29 0.87
CA VAL A 306 8.38 9.19 1.44
C VAL A 306 8.72 8.14 0.38
N GLU A 307 7.75 7.78 -0.45
CA GLU A 307 7.93 6.86 -1.58
C GLU A 307 9.02 7.37 -2.53
N ALA A 308 8.94 8.63 -2.94
CA ALA A 308 9.94 9.23 -3.84
C ALA A 308 11.33 9.28 -3.21
N LEU A 309 11.44 9.48 -1.89
CA LEU A 309 12.70 9.44 -1.15
C LEU A 309 13.27 8.02 -0.99
N ALA A 310 12.41 7.01 -0.98
CA ALA A 310 12.75 5.58 -0.85
C ALA A 310 13.13 4.92 -2.18
N THR A 311 13.21 5.68 -3.28
CA THR A 311 13.76 5.19 -4.57
C THR A 311 15.24 4.82 -4.46
N ILE A 312 15.98 5.47 -3.57
CA ILE A 312 17.40 5.20 -3.31
C ILE A 312 17.52 4.03 -2.30
N PRO A 313 18.20 2.92 -2.62
CA PRO A 313 18.25 1.72 -1.76
C PRO A 313 18.74 1.97 -0.32
N SER A 314 19.76 2.81 -0.13
CA SER A 314 20.27 3.16 1.21
C SER A 314 19.25 3.93 2.06
N ARG A 315 18.50 4.84 1.42
CA ARG A 315 17.42 5.59 2.08
C ARG A 315 16.22 4.69 2.32
N LYS A 316 15.92 3.79 1.38
CA LYS A 316 14.85 2.81 1.52
C LYS A 316 15.04 1.97 2.78
N GLN A 317 16.25 1.51 3.06
CA GLN A 317 16.57 0.80 4.31
C GLN A 317 16.19 1.62 5.55
N GLN A 318 16.65 2.87 5.62
CA GLN A 318 16.39 3.76 6.77
C GLN A 318 14.91 4.14 6.89
N VAL A 319 14.24 4.35 5.76
CA VAL A 319 12.80 4.62 5.70
C VAL A 319 12.02 3.40 6.18
N LEU A 320 12.39 2.19 5.76
CA LEU A 320 11.75 0.96 6.23
C LEU A 320 11.95 0.78 7.73
N ASP A 321 13.17 0.93 8.26
CA ASP A 321 13.43 0.87 9.71
C ASP A 321 12.57 1.89 10.49
N LEU A 322 12.39 3.10 9.94
CA LEU A 322 11.52 4.12 10.53
C LEU A 322 10.04 3.73 10.46
N LEU A 323 9.54 3.32 9.30
CA LEU A 323 8.14 2.97 9.13
C LEU A 323 7.80 1.76 10.00
N THR A 324 8.65 0.74 10.06
CA THR A 324 8.48 -0.40 10.97
C THR A 324 8.30 0.04 12.44
N SER A 325 9.00 1.09 12.87
CA SER A 325 8.83 1.63 14.23
C SER A 325 7.49 2.32 14.49
N TYR A 326 6.71 2.59 13.45
CA TYR A 326 5.37 3.18 13.54
C TYR A 326 4.24 2.15 13.48
N LEU A 327 4.54 0.86 13.43
CA LEU A 327 3.50 -0.18 13.39
C LEU A 327 2.64 -0.22 14.66
N ASP A 328 3.13 0.29 15.79
CA ASP A 328 2.38 0.44 17.04
C ASP A 328 1.22 1.45 16.94
N GLU A 329 1.34 2.45 16.05
CA GLU A 329 0.32 3.48 15.87
C GLU A 329 -0.94 2.98 15.17
N LEU A 330 -0.89 1.82 14.51
CA LEU A 330 -2.05 1.26 13.82
C LEU A 330 -3.25 1.05 14.74
N SER A 331 -3.01 0.58 15.96
CA SER A 331 -4.06 0.34 16.95
C SER A 331 -4.79 1.64 17.34
N ILE A 332 -4.11 2.78 17.28
CA ILE A 332 -4.68 4.09 17.65
C ILE A 332 -5.33 4.77 16.44
N ALA A 333 -4.69 4.68 15.28
CA ALA A 333 -5.11 5.39 14.08
C ALA A 333 -6.26 4.70 13.32
N GLY A 334 -6.43 3.37 13.48
CA GLY A 334 -7.45 2.61 12.77
C GLY A 334 -7.36 2.79 11.26
N GLU A 335 -8.49 3.08 10.61
CA GLU A 335 -8.58 3.28 9.16
C GLU A 335 -7.71 4.44 8.64
N CYS A 336 -7.39 5.43 9.48
CA CYS A 336 -6.51 6.51 9.06
C CYS A 336 -5.08 6.04 8.74
N ALA A 337 -4.71 4.81 9.11
CA ALA A 337 -3.44 4.19 8.76
C ALA A 337 -3.42 3.56 7.34
N ALA A 338 -4.52 3.56 6.60
CA ALA A 338 -4.64 2.89 5.30
C ALA A 338 -3.54 3.31 4.31
N GLU A 339 -3.30 4.61 4.14
CA GLU A 339 -2.26 5.12 3.23
C GLU A 339 -0.85 4.70 3.67
N TYR A 340 -0.61 4.69 4.98
CA TYR A 340 0.67 4.27 5.55
C TYR A 340 0.93 2.79 5.27
N LEU A 341 -0.08 1.93 5.47
CA LEU A 341 0.00 0.49 5.19
C LEU A 341 0.25 0.21 3.72
N ALA A 342 -0.50 0.87 2.84
CA ALA A 342 -0.32 0.75 1.39
C ALA A 342 1.11 1.13 0.96
N LEU A 343 1.65 2.22 1.53
CA LEU A 343 3.05 2.59 1.31
C LEU A 343 4.02 1.54 1.83
N TYR A 344 3.82 1.06 3.06
CA TYR A 344 4.71 0.06 3.67
C TYR A 344 4.74 -1.23 2.84
N GLN A 345 3.58 -1.76 2.47
CA GLN A 345 3.42 -2.94 1.60
C GLN A 345 4.07 -2.73 0.23
N LYS A 346 3.90 -1.54 -0.38
CA LYS A 346 4.53 -1.19 -1.65
C LYS A 346 6.06 -1.15 -1.57
N LEU A 347 6.62 -0.70 -0.44
CA LEU A 347 8.08 -0.67 -0.26
C LEU A 347 8.66 -2.07 -0.03
N ILE A 348 7.92 -2.97 0.60
CA ILE A 348 8.36 -4.35 0.88
C ILE A 348 7.95 -5.37 -0.18
N THR A 349 7.38 -4.96 -1.31
CA THR A 349 6.89 -5.88 -2.36
C THR A 349 7.96 -6.87 -2.82
N SER A 350 9.23 -6.45 -2.88
CA SER A 350 10.32 -7.35 -3.25
C SER A 350 10.80 -8.22 -2.08
N ALA A 351 10.95 -9.52 -2.33
CA ALA A 351 11.29 -10.53 -1.32
C ALA A 351 12.54 -10.20 -0.48
N HIS A 352 13.57 -9.59 -1.07
CA HIS A 352 14.79 -9.23 -0.33
C HIS A 352 14.56 -8.23 0.81
N TRP A 353 13.61 -7.30 0.66
CA TRP A 353 13.23 -6.37 1.75
C TRP A 353 12.44 -7.09 2.84
N LYS A 354 11.60 -8.06 2.48
CA LYS A 354 10.92 -8.92 3.46
C LYS A 354 11.93 -9.71 4.28
N VAL A 355 12.94 -10.30 3.64
CA VAL A 355 14.02 -11.04 4.32
C VAL A 355 14.85 -10.11 5.24
N TYR A 356 15.19 -8.91 4.77
CA TYR A 356 15.89 -7.91 5.59
C TYR A 356 15.12 -7.58 6.88
N LEU A 357 13.82 -7.31 6.76
CA LEU A 357 12.96 -6.98 7.90
C LEU A 357 12.74 -8.19 8.82
N ALA A 358 12.63 -9.40 8.26
CA ALA A 358 12.56 -10.63 9.03
C ALA A 358 13.82 -10.81 9.90
N ALA A 359 15.01 -10.62 9.32
CA ALA A 359 16.28 -10.69 10.05
C ALA A 359 16.40 -9.61 11.14
N ARG A 360 15.75 -8.45 10.97
CA ARG A 360 15.67 -7.36 11.97
C ARG A 360 14.68 -7.64 13.10
N GLY A 361 13.87 -8.70 13.02
CA GLY A 361 12.92 -9.08 14.06
C GLY A 361 11.51 -8.52 13.89
N VAL A 362 11.09 -8.17 12.66
CA VAL A 362 9.74 -7.64 12.41
C VAL A 362 8.63 -8.66 12.64
N LEU A 363 8.82 -9.95 12.30
CA LEU A 363 7.76 -10.95 12.48
C LEU A 363 7.37 -11.15 13.95
N PRO A 364 8.30 -11.36 14.90
CA PRO A 364 7.95 -11.40 16.33
C PRO A 364 7.31 -10.10 16.82
N TYR A 365 7.75 -8.95 16.29
CA TYR A 365 7.17 -7.65 16.65
C TYR A 365 5.70 -7.53 16.18
N VAL A 366 5.41 -7.89 14.93
CA VAL A 366 4.03 -7.93 14.39
C VAL A 366 3.16 -8.93 15.14
N GLY A 367 3.70 -10.12 15.45
CA GLY A 367 3.00 -11.11 16.29
C GLY A 367 2.59 -10.55 17.66
N ASN A 368 3.50 -9.84 18.33
CA ASN A 368 3.20 -9.18 19.59
C ASN A 368 2.12 -8.08 19.46
N LEU A 369 2.12 -7.32 18.36
CA LEU A 369 1.08 -6.32 18.09
C LEU A 369 -0.29 -6.97 17.85
N ILE A 370 -0.34 -8.08 17.11
CA ILE A 370 -1.55 -8.89 16.91
C ILE A 370 -2.08 -9.36 18.27
N THR A 371 -1.23 -9.93 19.12
CA THR A 371 -1.64 -10.38 20.47
C THR A 371 -2.18 -9.24 21.33
N LYS A 372 -1.55 -8.05 21.28
CA LYS A 372 -2.03 -6.86 22.00
C LYS A 372 -3.40 -6.40 21.50
N GLU A 373 -3.62 -6.42 20.19
CA GLU A 373 -4.88 -6.01 19.59
C GLU A 373 -6.01 -6.98 19.93
N ILE A 374 -5.73 -8.29 19.93
CA ILE A 374 -6.68 -9.32 20.41
C ILE A 374 -7.02 -9.13 21.88
N ALA A 375 -6.02 -8.87 22.74
CA ALA A 375 -6.26 -8.60 24.15
C ALA A 375 -7.13 -7.35 24.37
N ARG A 376 -6.96 -6.32 23.54
CA ARG A 376 -7.83 -5.12 23.53
C ARG A 376 -9.27 -5.48 23.14
N LEU A 377 -9.47 -6.33 22.14
CA LEU A 377 -10.79 -6.80 21.73
C LEU A 377 -11.49 -7.59 22.82
N LEU A 378 -10.78 -8.51 23.49
CA LEU A 378 -11.31 -9.28 24.61
C LEU A 378 -11.69 -8.37 25.80
N ALA A 379 -10.87 -7.37 26.11
CA ALA A 379 -11.22 -6.39 27.16
C ALA A 379 -12.48 -5.57 26.80
N LEU A 380 -12.69 -5.27 25.52
CA LEU A 380 -13.89 -4.56 25.05
C LEU A 380 -15.13 -5.46 25.04
N GLU A 381 -14.97 -6.76 24.79
CA GLU A 381 -16.04 -7.76 24.92
C GLU A 381 -16.61 -7.77 26.35
N GLU A 382 -15.74 -7.69 27.37
CA GLU A 382 -16.15 -7.66 28.78
C GLU A 382 -16.72 -6.30 29.21
N ALA A 383 -16.21 -5.19 28.66
CA ALA A 383 -16.49 -3.85 29.16
C ALA A 383 -17.57 -3.08 28.38
N THR A 384 -17.85 -3.43 27.13
CA THR A 384 -18.68 -2.60 26.24
C THR A 384 -19.69 -3.40 25.42
N LEU A 385 -20.92 -2.88 25.35
CA LEU A 385 -22.01 -3.41 24.51
C LEU A 385 -22.16 -2.66 23.18
N SER A 386 -21.32 -1.66 22.91
CA SER A 386 -21.32 -0.93 21.65
C SER A 386 -20.48 -1.66 20.60
N THR A 387 -21.02 -1.78 19.40
CA THR A 387 -20.32 -2.32 18.24
C THR A 387 -19.86 -1.19 17.32
N ASP A 388 -18.55 -1.13 17.07
CA ASP A 388 -17.98 -0.28 16.03
C ASP A 388 -17.65 -1.17 14.82
N LEU A 389 -18.24 -0.86 13.66
CA LEU A 389 -18.04 -1.63 12.43
C LEU A 389 -16.57 -1.64 11.96
N GLN A 390 -15.79 -0.65 12.36
CA GLN A 390 -14.36 -0.52 12.02
C GLN A 390 -13.44 -1.24 13.00
N GLN A 391 -14.01 -1.77 14.08
CA GLN A 391 -13.27 -2.52 15.08
C GLN A 391 -12.68 -3.79 14.44
N GLY A 392 -11.38 -4.01 14.65
CA GLY A 392 -10.62 -5.08 14.00
C GLY A 392 -9.82 -4.64 12.77
N TYR A 393 -9.91 -3.39 12.31
CA TYR A 393 -9.10 -2.91 11.17
C TYR A 393 -7.59 -3.08 11.37
N ALA A 394 -7.07 -2.65 12.53
CA ALA A 394 -5.64 -2.79 12.85
C ALA A 394 -5.22 -4.26 12.91
N LEU A 395 -6.06 -5.12 13.49
CA LEU A 395 -5.83 -6.55 13.59
C LEU A 395 -5.77 -7.21 12.20
N LYS A 396 -6.75 -6.94 11.34
CA LYS A 396 -6.78 -7.42 9.95
C LYS A 396 -5.55 -6.99 9.18
N SER A 397 -5.17 -5.73 9.31
CA SER A 397 -4.02 -5.15 8.63
C SER A 397 -2.69 -5.78 9.06
N LEU A 398 -2.49 -5.96 10.37
CA LEU A 398 -1.29 -6.62 10.92
C LEU A 398 -1.24 -8.10 10.53
N THR A 399 -2.38 -8.79 10.50
CA THR A 399 -2.48 -10.18 10.07
C THR A 399 -2.18 -10.34 8.59
N GLY A 400 -2.73 -9.46 7.73
CA GLY A 400 -2.40 -9.43 6.31
C GLY A 400 -0.93 -9.09 6.05
N LEU A 401 -0.33 -8.23 6.88
CA LEU A 401 1.11 -8.01 6.81
C LEU A 401 1.89 -9.28 7.16
N LEU A 402 1.54 -9.97 8.26
CA LEU A 402 2.17 -11.21 8.68
C LEU A 402 2.06 -12.29 7.59
N SER A 403 0.86 -12.48 7.03
CA SER A 403 0.60 -13.40 5.90
C SER A 403 1.55 -13.13 4.73
N SER A 404 1.69 -11.87 4.32
CA SER A 404 2.59 -11.51 3.21
C SER A 404 4.08 -11.80 3.50
N PHE A 405 4.51 -11.83 4.77
CA PHE A 405 5.87 -12.28 5.11
C PHE A 405 6.01 -13.80 5.04
N VAL A 406 4.97 -14.54 5.41
CA VAL A 406 4.96 -16.02 5.44
C VAL A 406 4.87 -16.61 4.03
N GLU A 407 4.32 -15.89 3.04
CA GLU A 407 4.39 -16.26 1.61
C GLU A 407 5.83 -16.49 1.10
N VAL A 408 6.83 -15.88 1.73
CA VAL A 408 8.23 -16.05 1.33
C VAL A 408 8.81 -17.31 1.97
N GLU A 409 9.06 -18.32 1.14
CA GLU A 409 9.52 -19.66 1.55
C GLU A 409 10.72 -19.65 2.52
N SER A 410 11.71 -18.78 2.28
CA SER A 410 12.89 -18.65 3.17
C SER A 410 12.55 -18.13 4.57
N ILE A 411 11.54 -17.25 4.69
CA ILE A 411 11.06 -16.71 5.96
C ILE A 411 10.17 -17.74 6.64
N LYS A 412 9.27 -18.37 5.87
CA LYS A 412 8.38 -19.46 6.33
C LYS A 412 9.21 -20.52 7.06
N ARG A 413 10.22 -21.12 6.42
CA ARG A 413 11.06 -22.17 7.03
C ARG A 413 11.71 -21.78 8.35
N HIS A 414 12.18 -20.53 8.48
CA HIS A 414 12.89 -20.09 9.68
C HIS A 414 11.98 -19.67 10.84
N PHE A 415 10.79 -19.15 10.54
CA PHE A 415 9.88 -18.57 11.54
C PHE A 415 8.62 -19.40 11.81
N LYS A 416 8.35 -20.46 11.02
CA LYS A 416 7.18 -21.36 11.15
C LYS A 416 6.92 -21.76 12.61
N SER A 417 7.87 -22.43 13.25
CA SER A 417 7.72 -22.93 14.64
C SER A 417 7.43 -21.84 15.69
N ARG A 418 7.92 -20.61 15.47
CA ARG A 418 7.72 -19.49 16.39
C ARG A 418 6.38 -18.79 16.20
N LEU A 419 5.83 -18.82 14.98
CA LEU A 419 4.59 -18.14 14.63
C LEU A 419 3.35 -18.99 14.88
N VAL A 420 3.46 -20.32 14.73
CA VAL A 420 2.33 -21.26 14.92
C VAL A 420 1.58 -21.02 16.24
N GLY A 421 2.29 -20.89 17.36
CA GLY A 421 1.64 -20.62 18.66
C GLY A 421 0.93 -19.26 18.73
N THR A 422 1.49 -18.23 18.07
CA THR A 422 0.87 -16.89 18.03
C THR A 422 -0.38 -16.88 17.15
N VAL A 423 -0.33 -17.57 16.00
CA VAL A 423 -1.44 -17.68 15.04
C VAL A 423 -2.57 -18.54 15.61
N LEU A 424 -2.25 -19.70 16.20
CA LEU A 424 -3.22 -20.57 16.86
C LEU A 424 -3.93 -19.84 18.00
N ASN A 425 -3.17 -19.22 18.90
CA ASN A 425 -3.78 -18.48 20.01
C ASN A 425 -4.64 -17.31 19.50
N GLY A 426 -4.19 -16.61 18.46
CA GLY A 426 -4.96 -15.54 17.86
C GLY A 426 -6.30 -16.03 17.29
N TYR A 427 -6.28 -17.11 16.51
CA TYR A 427 -7.48 -17.71 15.94
C TYR A 427 -8.49 -18.11 17.02
N LEU A 428 -8.02 -18.82 18.06
CA LEU A 428 -8.86 -19.29 19.16
C LEU A 428 -9.48 -18.12 19.94
N CYS A 429 -8.71 -17.08 20.24
CA CYS A 429 -9.23 -15.90 20.93
C CYS A 429 -10.30 -15.16 20.13
N LEU A 430 -10.14 -15.02 18.81
CA LEU A 430 -11.13 -14.35 17.97
C LEU A 430 -12.44 -15.13 17.88
N ARG A 431 -12.40 -16.47 17.92
CA ARG A 431 -13.60 -17.32 17.90
C ARG A 431 -14.49 -17.16 19.12
N LYS A 432 -13.94 -16.65 20.23
CA LYS A 432 -14.69 -16.39 21.47
C LYS A 432 -15.50 -15.10 21.42
N LEU A 433 -15.17 -14.18 20.52
CA LEU A 433 -15.84 -12.89 20.43
C LEU A 433 -17.27 -13.08 19.93
N VAL A 434 -18.24 -12.52 20.66
CA VAL A 434 -19.67 -12.56 20.31
C VAL A 434 -20.17 -11.15 20.06
N VAL A 435 -19.96 -10.24 21.02
CA VAL A 435 -20.44 -8.86 20.99
C VAL A 435 -19.61 -8.02 20.04
N GLN A 436 -18.28 -8.11 20.13
CA GLN A 436 -17.34 -7.35 19.30
C GLN A 436 -17.10 -8.01 17.93
N ARG A 437 -17.88 -9.01 17.54
CA ARG A 437 -17.70 -9.71 16.27
C ARG A 437 -18.08 -8.80 15.10
N THR A 438 -17.10 -8.49 14.24
CA THR A 438 -17.27 -7.68 13.03
C THR A 438 -16.80 -8.45 11.80
N LYS A 439 -17.22 -8.01 10.60
CA LYS A 439 -16.74 -8.58 9.33
C LYS A 439 -15.21 -8.59 9.23
N LEU A 440 -14.54 -7.54 9.74
CA LEU A 440 -13.08 -7.46 9.72
C LEU A 440 -12.43 -8.51 10.63
N ILE A 441 -13.07 -8.84 11.75
CA ILE A 441 -12.61 -9.89 12.66
C ILE A 441 -12.83 -11.28 12.06
N ASP A 442 -13.98 -11.51 11.43
CA ASP A 442 -14.26 -12.77 10.71
C ASP A 442 -13.21 -12.99 9.60
N GLU A 443 -12.98 -11.99 8.74
CA GLU A 443 -11.95 -12.07 7.70
C GLU A 443 -10.54 -12.29 8.30
N THR A 444 -10.25 -11.71 9.47
CA THR A 444 -8.96 -11.95 10.13
C THR A 444 -8.86 -13.37 10.69
N GLN A 445 -9.96 -13.91 11.22
CA GLN A 445 -10.02 -15.29 11.69
C GLN A 445 -9.78 -16.26 10.55
N ASP A 446 -10.41 -16.05 9.39
CA ASP A 446 -10.22 -16.89 8.20
C ASP A 446 -8.75 -16.83 7.73
N MET A 447 -8.16 -15.64 7.65
CA MET A 447 -6.74 -15.48 7.31
C MET A 447 -5.78 -16.17 8.29
N LEU A 448 -6.11 -16.17 9.59
CA LEU A 448 -5.31 -16.90 10.59
C LEU A 448 -5.45 -18.42 10.42
N LEU A 449 -6.64 -18.91 10.03
CA LEU A 449 -6.88 -20.32 9.77
C LEU A 449 -6.13 -20.80 8.53
N GLU A 450 -6.23 -20.07 7.42
CA GLU A 450 -5.49 -20.37 6.18
C GLU A 450 -3.97 -20.41 6.46
N MET A 451 -3.44 -19.41 7.19
CA MET A 451 -2.03 -19.41 7.59
C MET A 451 -1.68 -20.58 8.50
N LEU A 452 -2.58 -21.00 9.39
CA LEU A 452 -2.38 -22.16 10.25
C LEU A 452 -2.22 -23.41 9.39
N GLU A 453 -3.17 -23.66 8.47
CA GLU A 453 -3.19 -24.79 7.56
C GLU A 453 -1.94 -24.83 6.66
N ASP A 454 -1.56 -23.69 6.09
CA ASP A 454 -0.32 -23.55 5.30
C ASP A 454 0.96 -23.81 6.11
N MET A 455 0.93 -23.54 7.42
CA MET A 455 2.04 -23.78 8.33
C MET A 455 1.98 -25.15 9.01
N THR A 456 0.96 -25.97 8.77
CA THR A 456 0.84 -27.29 9.40
C THR A 456 0.79 -28.41 8.37
N THR A 457 0.47 -28.10 7.12
CA THR A 457 0.60 -29.01 5.99
C THR A 457 2.08 -29.14 5.58
N GLY A 458 2.56 -30.37 5.38
CA GLY A 458 3.94 -30.64 5.00
C GLY A 458 4.49 -31.94 5.60
N THR A 459 5.52 -31.80 6.43
CA THR A 459 6.30 -32.94 6.94
C THR A 459 5.75 -33.51 8.25
N GLU A 460 5.97 -34.80 8.51
CA GLU A 460 5.59 -35.47 9.77
C GLU A 460 6.13 -34.74 11.01
N SER A 461 7.35 -34.19 10.90
CA SER A 461 7.98 -33.41 11.97
C SER A 461 7.19 -32.13 12.32
N GLU A 462 6.58 -31.50 11.32
CA GLU A 462 5.81 -30.26 11.46
C GLU A 462 4.43 -30.56 12.03
N THR A 463 3.80 -31.65 11.58
CA THR A 463 2.56 -32.18 12.15
C THR A 463 2.75 -32.48 13.64
N LYS A 464 3.82 -33.18 14.01
CA LYS A 464 4.15 -33.49 15.41
C LYS A 464 4.39 -32.24 16.26
N ALA A 465 5.10 -31.25 15.72
CA ALA A 465 5.33 -29.97 16.39
C ALA A 465 4.01 -29.21 16.60
N PHE A 466 3.12 -29.20 15.60
CA PHE A 466 1.81 -28.60 15.72
C PHE A 466 0.95 -29.29 16.77
N MET A 467 0.90 -30.63 16.77
CA MET A 467 0.18 -31.41 17.79
C MET A 467 0.66 -31.07 19.21
N ALA A 468 1.98 -30.95 19.40
CA ALA A 468 2.55 -30.52 20.68
C ALA A 468 2.08 -29.12 21.10
N VAL A 469 2.07 -28.15 20.18
CA VAL A 469 1.58 -26.78 20.43
C VAL A 469 0.09 -26.76 20.76
N CYS A 470 -0.73 -27.56 20.06
CA CYS A 470 -2.16 -27.72 20.35
C CYS A 470 -2.40 -28.27 21.75
N ILE A 471 -1.70 -29.34 22.15
CA ILE A 471 -1.81 -29.94 23.49
C ILE A 471 -1.33 -28.96 24.57
N GLU A 472 -0.23 -28.25 24.34
CA GLU A 472 0.26 -27.24 25.28
C GLU A 472 -0.73 -26.07 25.41
N THR A 473 -1.35 -25.66 24.31
CA THR A 473 -2.38 -24.62 24.30
C THR A 473 -3.61 -25.08 25.07
N ALA A 474 -4.09 -26.31 24.86
CA ALA A 474 -5.22 -26.87 25.60
C ALA A 474 -4.96 -26.91 27.12
N LYS A 475 -3.73 -27.24 27.55
CA LYS A 475 -3.34 -27.24 28.97
C LYS A 475 -3.37 -25.86 29.63
N ARG A 476 -3.24 -24.77 28.86
CA ARG A 476 -3.22 -23.40 29.38
C ARG A 476 -4.62 -22.81 29.58
N TYR A 477 -5.67 -23.44 29.06
CA TYR A 477 -7.05 -22.99 29.21
C TYR A 477 -7.73 -23.64 30.42
N ASN A 478 -8.52 -22.85 31.14
CA ASN A 478 -9.28 -23.30 32.31
C ASN A 478 -10.47 -24.19 31.88
N LEU A 479 -10.89 -25.09 32.78
CA LEU A 479 -12.01 -26.02 32.56
C LEU A 479 -13.38 -25.34 32.35
N ASP A 480 -13.49 -24.03 32.63
CA ASP A 480 -14.72 -23.26 32.44
C ASP A 480 -15.00 -22.94 30.96
N ASP A 481 -13.98 -23.00 30.09
CA ASP A 481 -14.12 -22.80 28.65
C ASP A 481 -14.07 -24.15 27.92
N TYR A 482 -15.23 -24.76 27.73
CA TYR A 482 -15.36 -26.06 27.06
C TYR A 482 -15.22 -25.97 25.53
N ARG A 483 -15.43 -24.80 24.91
CA ARG A 483 -15.47 -24.66 23.44
C ARG A 483 -14.08 -24.68 22.83
N THR A 484 -13.12 -24.04 23.49
CA THR A 484 -11.73 -23.95 22.99
C THR A 484 -11.02 -25.31 22.95
N PRO A 485 -11.07 -26.14 24.02
CA PRO A 485 -10.51 -27.49 23.99
C PRO A 485 -11.18 -28.38 22.95
N VAL A 486 -12.51 -28.35 22.83
CA VAL A 486 -13.25 -29.15 21.82
C VAL A 486 -12.74 -28.87 20.41
N PHE A 487 -12.58 -27.59 20.05
CA PHE A 487 -12.04 -27.24 18.73
C PHE A 487 -10.58 -27.70 18.53
N ILE A 488 -9.74 -27.55 19.56
CA ILE A 488 -8.35 -28.05 19.50
C ILE A 488 -8.36 -29.56 19.25
N PHE A 489 -9.25 -30.30 19.92
CA PHE A 489 -9.43 -31.73 19.70
C PHE A 489 -9.98 -32.06 18.32
N GLU A 490 -10.99 -31.35 17.81
CA GLU A 490 -11.50 -31.53 16.44
C GLU A 490 -10.38 -31.36 15.40
N ARG A 491 -9.56 -30.30 15.52
CA ARG A 491 -8.43 -30.09 14.61
C ARG A 491 -7.35 -31.18 14.75
N LEU A 492 -7.06 -31.63 15.97
CA LEU A 492 -6.15 -32.77 16.18
C LEU A 492 -6.73 -34.04 15.54
N CYS A 493 -8.03 -34.30 15.67
CA CYS A 493 -8.72 -35.42 15.05
C CYS A 493 -8.64 -35.35 13.53
N SER A 494 -8.94 -34.21 12.91
CA SER A 494 -8.83 -34.06 11.44
C SER A 494 -7.42 -34.25 10.90
N ILE A 495 -6.38 -34.04 11.72
CA ILE A 495 -4.98 -34.26 11.34
C ILE A 495 -4.56 -35.72 11.50
N ILE A 496 -5.01 -36.37 12.59
CA ILE A 496 -4.66 -37.76 12.90
C ILE A 496 -5.47 -38.73 12.02
N TYR A 497 -6.73 -38.39 11.76
CA TYR A 497 -7.67 -39.17 10.98
C TYR A 497 -8.51 -38.22 10.10
N PRO A 498 -8.02 -37.86 8.91
CA PRO A 498 -8.82 -37.05 7.99
C PRO A 498 -10.08 -37.85 7.65
N GLU A 499 -11.26 -37.29 7.93
CA GLU A 499 -12.53 -37.92 7.54
C GLU A 499 -12.52 -38.08 6.02
N GLU A 500 -12.46 -39.33 5.54
CA GLU A 500 -12.65 -39.61 4.13
C GLU A 500 -14.09 -39.21 3.78
N ASN A 501 -14.23 -38.16 2.98
CA ASN A 501 -15.53 -37.81 2.41
C ASN A 501 -15.96 -39.00 1.53
N GLU A 502 -16.86 -39.84 2.04
CA GLU A 502 -17.61 -40.77 1.20
C GLU A 502 -18.26 -39.95 0.08
N VAL A 503 -17.93 -40.27 -1.18
CA VAL A 503 -18.51 -39.57 -2.33
C VAL A 503 -20.01 -39.92 -2.35
N THR A 504 -20.84 -39.04 -1.80
CA THR A 504 -22.26 -39.32 -1.53
C THR A 504 -23.11 -39.46 -2.79
N GLU A 505 -22.68 -38.88 -3.93
CA GLU A 505 -23.35 -39.05 -5.23
C GLU A 505 -22.40 -38.70 -6.38
N PHE A 506 -22.33 -39.53 -7.40
CA PHE A 506 -21.64 -39.22 -8.66
C PHE A 506 -22.49 -39.64 -9.87
N PHE A 507 -22.21 -39.06 -11.03
CA PHE A 507 -22.96 -39.32 -12.26
C PHE A 507 -22.12 -40.14 -13.23
N VAL A 508 -22.77 -41.00 -14.02
CA VAL A 508 -22.14 -41.91 -14.98
C VAL A 508 -22.79 -41.74 -16.36
N THR A 509 -21.96 -41.59 -17.39
CA THR A 509 -22.38 -41.52 -18.79
C THR A 509 -21.89 -42.77 -19.51
N LEU A 510 -22.82 -43.51 -20.10
CA LEU A 510 -22.56 -44.77 -20.80
C LEU A 510 -22.59 -44.55 -22.32
N GLU A 511 -21.46 -44.70 -22.98
CA GLU A 511 -21.30 -44.45 -24.42
C GLU A 511 -20.78 -45.68 -25.15
N LYS A 512 -21.18 -45.84 -26.41
CA LYS A 512 -20.59 -46.86 -27.28
C LYS A 512 -19.21 -46.45 -27.72
N ASP A 513 -18.36 -47.43 -28.00
CA ASP A 513 -17.15 -47.19 -28.75
C ASP A 513 -17.50 -46.69 -30.17
N PRO A 514 -17.02 -45.51 -30.60
CA PRO A 514 -17.26 -44.96 -31.93
C PRO A 514 -16.90 -45.91 -33.07
N GLN A 515 -15.94 -46.82 -32.86
CA GLN A 515 -15.50 -47.79 -33.86
C GLN A 515 -16.40 -49.02 -33.95
N GLN A 516 -17.26 -49.24 -32.95
CA GLN A 516 -18.19 -50.38 -32.89
C GLN A 516 -19.67 -49.96 -32.87
N GLU A 517 -19.98 -48.70 -33.19
CA GLU A 517 -21.34 -48.16 -33.14
C GLU A 517 -22.35 -48.95 -34.00
N ASP A 518 -21.91 -49.44 -35.17
CA ASP A 518 -22.74 -50.22 -36.10
C ASP A 518 -23.00 -51.66 -35.65
N PHE A 519 -22.16 -52.19 -34.73
CA PHE A 519 -22.26 -53.58 -34.24
C PHE A 519 -23.04 -53.70 -32.94
N LEU A 520 -23.12 -52.63 -32.16
CA LEU A 520 -23.91 -52.57 -30.93
C LEU A 520 -25.31 -52.02 -31.24
N GLN A 521 -26.36 -52.77 -30.92
CA GLN A 521 -27.74 -52.29 -31.05
C GLN A 521 -28.16 -51.43 -29.84
N GLY A 522 -29.19 -50.58 -29.96
CA GLY A 522 -29.74 -49.78 -28.85
C GLY A 522 -28.95 -48.49 -28.53
N ARG A 523 -29.51 -47.58 -27.75
CA ARG A 523 -28.80 -46.42 -27.18
C ARG A 523 -29.26 -46.27 -25.75
N MET A 524 -28.36 -45.93 -24.82
CA MET A 524 -28.71 -45.67 -23.42
C MET A 524 -29.56 -44.38 -23.32
N PRO A 525 -30.87 -44.47 -23.01
CA PRO A 525 -31.78 -43.33 -23.13
C PRO A 525 -31.80 -42.39 -21.91
N GLY A 526 -30.96 -42.65 -20.89
CA GLY A 526 -30.98 -41.95 -19.60
C GLY A 526 -29.65 -41.31 -19.17
N ASN A 527 -28.71 -41.11 -20.08
CA ASN A 527 -27.45 -40.43 -19.74
C ASN A 527 -27.69 -38.96 -19.32
N PRO A 528 -27.03 -38.45 -18.26
CA PRO A 528 -26.19 -39.17 -17.29
C PRO A 528 -27.02 -39.82 -16.16
N TYR A 529 -26.62 -41.02 -15.74
CA TYR A 529 -27.25 -41.79 -14.66
C TYR A 529 -26.63 -41.45 -13.29
N SER A 530 -27.41 -41.44 -12.21
CA SER A 530 -26.89 -41.27 -10.84
C SER A 530 -26.35 -42.59 -10.28
N SER A 531 -25.30 -42.54 -9.47
CA SER A 531 -24.74 -43.70 -8.73
C SER A 531 -25.75 -44.39 -7.82
N ASN A 532 -26.86 -43.71 -7.49
CA ASN A 532 -27.94 -44.25 -6.65
C ASN A 532 -29.04 -44.95 -7.46
N GLU A 533 -28.97 -44.94 -8.80
CA GLU A 533 -29.96 -45.56 -9.67
C GLU A 533 -29.79 -47.09 -9.73
N PRO A 534 -30.88 -47.89 -9.74
CA PRO A 534 -30.78 -49.33 -9.93
C PRO A 534 -30.01 -49.71 -11.20
N GLY A 535 -28.99 -50.54 -11.02
CA GLY A 535 -28.10 -51.05 -12.07
C GLY A 535 -26.83 -50.24 -12.31
N ILE A 536 -26.62 -49.11 -11.63
CA ILE A 536 -25.37 -48.32 -11.68
C ILE A 536 -24.56 -48.58 -10.39
N GLY A 537 -24.27 -49.85 -10.13
CA GLY A 537 -23.51 -50.31 -8.96
C GLY A 537 -24.22 -51.41 -8.14
N PRO A 538 -23.54 -52.01 -7.15
CA PRO A 538 -22.24 -51.61 -6.60
C PRO A 538 -21.01 -51.96 -7.46
N LEU A 539 -21.08 -52.92 -8.38
CA LEU A 539 -19.95 -53.40 -9.19
C LEU A 539 -20.05 -52.92 -10.65
N MET A 540 -18.92 -52.86 -11.35
CA MET A 540 -18.88 -52.55 -12.80
C MET A 540 -19.70 -53.57 -13.63
N ARG A 541 -19.83 -54.80 -13.13
CA ARG A 541 -20.74 -55.84 -13.65
C ARG A 541 -22.21 -55.39 -13.71
N ASP A 542 -22.67 -54.62 -12.73
CA ASP A 542 -24.07 -54.15 -12.71
C ASP A 542 -24.32 -53.15 -13.85
N ILE A 543 -23.33 -52.30 -14.13
CA ILE A 543 -23.37 -51.37 -15.27
C ILE A 543 -23.41 -52.13 -16.59
N LYS A 544 -22.57 -53.16 -16.76
CA LYS A 544 -22.61 -54.05 -17.93
C LYS A 544 -23.99 -54.66 -18.09
N ASN A 545 -24.56 -55.22 -17.02
CA ASN A 545 -25.89 -55.85 -17.04
C ASN A 545 -26.99 -54.86 -17.41
N LYS A 546 -26.93 -53.62 -16.91
CA LYS A 546 -27.86 -52.54 -17.28
C LYS A 546 -27.74 -52.20 -18.76
N ILE A 547 -26.53 -52.07 -19.30
CA ILE A 547 -26.31 -51.83 -20.73
C ILE A 547 -26.90 -52.99 -21.56
N CYS A 548 -26.64 -54.23 -21.16
CA CYS A 548 -27.14 -55.40 -21.87
C CYS A 548 -28.68 -55.50 -21.85
N GLN A 549 -29.32 -55.13 -20.75
CA GLN A 549 -30.79 -55.11 -20.62
C GLN A 549 -31.42 -53.97 -21.42
N ASP A 550 -30.91 -52.74 -21.29
CA ASP A 550 -31.49 -51.54 -21.92
C ASP A 550 -31.23 -51.49 -23.44
N CYS A 551 -30.20 -52.19 -23.93
CA CYS A 551 -29.85 -52.27 -25.36
C CYS A 551 -30.28 -53.59 -26.04
N ASP A 552 -31.08 -54.43 -25.39
CA ASP A 552 -31.52 -55.76 -25.88
C ASP A 552 -30.36 -56.71 -26.28
N LEU A 553 -29.19 -56.59 -25.64
CA LEU A 553 -28.00 -57.43 -25.89
C LEU A 553 -28.01 -58.69 -25.01
N VAL A 554 -29.09 -59.48 -25.10
CA VAL A 554 -29.36 -60.63 -24.21
C VAL A 554 -28.24 -61.68 -24.24
N ALA A 555 -27.59 -61.88 -25.40
CA ALA A 555 -26.51 -62.85 -25.56
C ALA A 555 -25.25 -62.51 -24.74
N LEU A 556 -25.03 -61.24 -24.40
CA LEU A 556 -23.88 -60.77 -23.62
C LEU A 556 -24.18 -60.67 -22.11
N LEU A 557 -25.43 -60.92 -21.71
CA LEU A 557 -25.84 -60.84 -20.31
C LEU A 557 -25.16 -61.97 -19.49
N GLU A 558 -25.12 -63.19 -20.04
CA GLU A 558 -24.54 -64.37 -19.40
C GLU A 558 -23.04 -64.56 -19.72
N ASP A 559 -22.49 -63.83 -20.70
CA ASP A 559 -21.07 -63.87 -21.08
C ASP A 559 -20.33 -62.63 -20.55
N ASP A 560 -19.60 -62.80 -19.45
CA ASP A 560 -18.76 -61.75 -18.86
C ASP A 560 -17.49 -61.45 -19.63
N SER A 561 -17.12 -62.31 -20.58
CA SER A 561 -15.97 -62.09 -21.44
C SER A 561 -16.30 -61.36 -22.74
N GLY A 562 -17.59 -61.25 -23.09
CA GLY A 562 -18.04 -60.71 -24.37
C GLY A 562 -18.09 -59.19 -24.46
N MET A 563 -18.13 -58.47 -23.33
CA MET A 563 -18.21 -57.00 -23.29
C MET A 563 -17.15 -56.40 -22.36
N GLU A 564 -16.44 -55.40 -22.85
CA GLU A 564 -15.44 -54.63 -22.12
C GLU A 564 -15.99 -53.24 -21.76
N LEU A 565 -15.70 -52.78 -20.54
CA LEU A 565 -16.01 -51.43 -20.07
C LEU A 565 -14.70 -50.65 -19.91
N LEU A 566 -14.62 -49.50 -20.57
CA LEU A 566 -13.44 -48.64 -20.57
C LEU A 566 -13.72 -47.34 -19.82
N VAL A 567 -12.83 -46.98 -18.91
CA VAL A 567 -12.81 -45.69 -18.21
C VAL A 567 -11.45 -45.05 -18.45
N ASN A 568 -11.42 -43.83 -19.01
CA ASN A 568 -10.17 -43.17 -19.41
C ASN A 568 -9.23 -44.02 -20.29
N ASN A 569 -9.80 -44.75 -21.27
CA ASN A 569 -9.10 -45.68 -22.16
C ASN A 569 -8.37 -46.84 -21.46
N LYS A 570 -8.79 -47.19 -20.23
CA LYS A 570 -8.35 -48.38 -19.51
C LYS A 570 -9.51 -49.34 -19.37
N ILE A 571 -9.27 -50.62 -19.59
CA ILE A 571 -10.29 -51.67 -19.44
C ILE A 571 -10.39 -52.00 -17.95
N ILE A 572 -11.59 -51.91 -17.40
CA ILE A 572 -11.84 -52.09 -15.97
C ILE A 572 -12.43 -53.48 -15.73
N SER A 573 -11.89 -54.22 -14.76
CA SER A 573 -12.47 -55.50 -14.33
C SER A 573 -13.90 -55.30 -13.82
N LEU A 574 -14.79 -56.22 -14.21
CA LEU A 574 -16.21 -56.19 -13.84
C LEU A 574 -16.44 -56.38 -12.34
N ASP A 575 -15.47 -56.94 -11.62
CA ASP A 575 -15.53 -57.22 -10.19
C ASP A 575 -15.13 -56.02 -9.32
N LEU A 576 -14.74 -54.89 -9.93
CA LEU A 576 -14.37 -53.68 -9.22
C LEU A 576 -15.60 -52.85 -8.80
N PRO A 577 -15.59 -52.24 -7.60
CA PRO A 577 -16.63 -51.31 -7.17
C PRO A 577 -16.65 -50.03 -8.03
N VAL A 578 -17.83 -49.62 -8.49
CA VAL A 578 -17.98 -48.42 -9.34
C VAL A 578 -17.49 -47.15 -8.63
N ALA A 579 -17.74 -47.03 -7.32
CA ALA A 579 -17.32 -45.89 -6.51
C ALA A 579 -15.78 -45.76 -6.41
N GLU A 580 -15.08 -46.89 -6.30
CA GLU A 580 -13.62 -46.92 -6.26
C GLU A 580 -13.03 -46.58 -7.62
N VAL A 581 -13.63 -47.08 -8.72
CA VAL A 581 -13.23 -46.72 -10.09
C VAL A 581 -13.42 -45.22 -10.34
N TYR A 582 -14.52 -44.63 -9.87
CA TYR A 582 -14.75 -43.19 -9.94
C TYR A 582 -13.66 -42.40 -9.21
N LYS A 583 -13.41 -42.72 -7.94
CA LYS A 583 -12.45 -42.00 -7.08
C LYS A 583 -11.00 -42.16 -7.58
N LYS A 584 -10.58 -43.37 -7.96
CA LYS A 584 -9.17 -43.69 -8.25
C LYS A 584 -8.78 -43.60 -9.73
N VAL A 585 -9.72 -43.80 -10.66
CA VAL A 585 -9.41 -43.83 -12.11
C VAL A 585 -9.95 -42.60 -12.86
N TRP A 586 -11.11 -42.07 -12.43
CA TRP A 586 -11.76 -40.95 -13.12
C TRP A 586 -11.39 -39.58 -12.52
N CYS A 587 -11.53 -39.40 -11.21
CA CYS A 587 -11.25 -38.13 -10.52
C CYS A 587 -9.79 -37.66 -10.63
N THR A 588 -8.85 -38.56 -10.95
CA THR A 588 -7.44 -38.21 -11.17
C THR A 588 -7.22 -37.28 -12.35
N THR A 589 -8.12 -37.29 -13.34
CA THR A 589 -8.00 -36.51 -14.57
C THR A 589 -9.18 -35.57 -14.80
N ASN A 590 -10.40 -35.94 -14.38
CA ASN A 590 -11.64 -35.22 -14.69
C ASN A 590 -12.50 -35.00 -13.43
N GLU A 591 -12.02 -34.16 -12.51
CA GLU A 591 -12.73 -33.83 -11.27
C GLU A 591 -13.99 -32.98 -11.57
N GLY A 592 -15.17 -33.44 -11.13
CA GLY A 592 -16.45 -32.73 -11.27
C GLY A 592 -17.26 -33.05 -12.54
N GLU A 593 -16.76 -33.90 -13.45
CA GLU A 593 -17.49 -34.36 -14.64
C GLU A 593 -18.13 -35.74 -14.43
N PRO A 594 -19.25 -36.05 -15.11
CA PRO A 594 -19.86 -37.38 -15.06
C PRO A 594 -18.89 -38.43 -15.63
N MET A 595 -18.72 -39.54 -14.91
CA MET A 595 -17.82 -40.63 -15.28
C MET A 595 -18.20 -41.23 -16.62
N ARG A 596 -17.35 -41.06 -17.62
CA ARG A 596 -17.60 -41.60 -18.95
C ARG A 596 -17.09 -43.02 -19.05
N ILE A 597 -18.02 -43.96 -19.19
CA ILE A 597 -17.75 -45.38 -19.42
C ILE A 597 -18.06 -45.69 -20.88
N VAL A 598 -17.06 -46.15 -21.61
CA VAL A 598 -17.19 -46.57 -23.01
C VAL A 598 -17.32 -48.09 -23.05
N TYR A 599 -18.38 -48.62 -23.65
CA TYR A 599 -18.59 -50.07 -23.76
C TYR A 599 -18.40 -50.58 -25.19
N ARG A 600 -17.78 -51.76 -25.32
CA ARG A 600 -17.50 -52.41 -26.61
C ARG A 600 -17.52 -53.93 -26.52
N MET A 601 -17.69 -54.62 -27.65
CA MET A 601 -17.56 -56.08 -27.69
C MET A 601 -16.10 -56.49 -27.83
N ARG A 602 -15.72 -57.51 -27.07
CA ARG A 602 -14.35 -58.05 -27.08
C ARG A 602 -14.05 -58.77 -28.39
N GLY A 603 -12.85 -58.57 -28.93
CA GLY A 603 -12.33 -59.33 -30.08
C GLY A 603 -12.81 -58.92 -31.47
N LEU A 604 -13.67 -57.89 -31.60
CA LEU A 604 -14.12 -57.39 -32.92
C LEU A 604 -13.02 -56.64 -33.71
N LEU A 605 -12.10 -55.97 -33.02
CA LEU A 605 -11.07 -55.11 -33.63
C LEU A 605 -9.65 -55.68 -33.47
N GLY A 606 -9.51 -56.94 -33.05
CA GLY A 606 -8.25 -57.59 -32.71
C GLY A 606 -7.99 -57.65 -31.20
N ASP A 607 -6.74 -57.94 -30.82
CA ASP A 607 -6.32 -58.01 -29.41
C ASP A 607 -6.36 -56.61 -28.76
N ALA A 608 -6.85 -56.54 -27.51
CA ALA A 608 -6.89 -55.30 -26.75
C ALA A 608 -5.47 -54.76 -26.51
N THR A 609 -5.26 -53.46 -26.78
CA THR A 609 -3.97 -52.78 -26.58
C THR A 609 -3.99 -51.85 -25.37
N GLU A 610 -5.17 -51.69 -24.76
CA GLU A 610 -5.42 -50.89 -23.58
C GLU A 610 -4.99 -51.61 -22.30
N GLU A 611 -4.64 -50.83 -21.28
CA GLU A 611 -4.26 -51.34 -19.96
C GLU A 611 -5.47 -51.96 -19.24
N PHE A 612 -5.31 -53.18 -18.73
CA PHE A 612 -6.35 -53.91 -17.98
C PHE A 612 -6.14 -53.73 -16.47
N ILE A 613 -7.13 -53.20 -15.77
CA ILE A 613 -7.10 -52.98 -14.32
C ILE A 613 -7.91 -54.08 -13.62
N GLU A 614 -7.20 -55.02 -13.00
CA GLU A 614 -7.78 -56.13 -12.21
C GLU A 614 -7.98 -55.79 -10.73
N SER A 615 -7.13 -54.92 -10.15
CA SER A 615 -7.20 -54.49 -8.75
C SER A 615 -6.92 -52.99 -8.64
N LEU A 616 -7.54 -52.34 -7.65
CA LEU A 616 -7.39 -50.91 -7.35
C LEU A 616 -6.54 -50.68 -6.09
N ASP A 617 -5.79 -51.70 -5.67
CA ASP A 617 -4.86 -51.59 -4.56
C ASP A 617 -3.64 -50.81 -5.01
N SER A 618 -3.43 -49.68 -4.36
CA SER A 618 -2.23 -48.88 -4.47
C SER A 618 -1.05 -49.74 -4.04
N THR A 619 -0.08 -49.93 -4.94
CA THR A 619 1.30 -50.19 -4.57
C THR A 619 1.83 -49.00 -3.77
N THR A 620 1.51 -48.99 -2.47
CA THR A 620 2.14 -48.20 -1.41
C THR A 620 2.34 -49.06 -0.16
N ASP A 621 2.65 -50.34 -0.36
CA ASP A 621 3.24 -51.23 0.64
C ASP A 621 4.36 -52.02 -0.08
N GLU A 622 5.42 -51.32 -0.49
CA GLU A 622 6.73 -51.97 -0.56
C GLU A 622 7.24 -52.02 0.89
N GLU A 623 6.92 -53.12 1.57
CA GLU A 623 7.70 -53.56 2.72
C GLU A 623 9.14 -53.74 2.23
N GLU A 624 10.06 -52.89 2.73
CA GLU A 624 11.50 -53.13 2.66
C GLU A 624 11.79 -54.44 3.41
N ASP A 625 11.79 -55.56 2.68
CA ASP A 625 12.40 -56.81 3.15
C ASP A 625 13.92 -56.60 3.18
N GLU A 626 14.47 -56.52 4.39
CA GLU A 626 15.91 -56.53 4.67
C GLU A 626 16.52 -57.91 4.32
N GLU A 627 17.35 -57.95 3.28
CA GLU A 627 18.56 -58.82 3.21
C GLU A 627 19.79 -58.01 2.77
#